data_AF-A0A3N5PEQ3-F1
#
_entry.id   AF-A0A3N5PEQ3-F1
#
_cell.length_a   1.000
_cell.length_b   1.000
_cell.length_c   1.000
_cell.angle_alpha   90.00
_cell.angle_beta   90.00
_cell.angle_gamma   90.00
#
_symmetry.space_group_name_H-M   'P 1'
#
loop_
_entity.id
_entity.type
_entity.pdbx_description
1 polymer ?
#
loop_
_entity_poly.entity_id
_entity_poly.type
_entity_poly.pdbx_seq_one_letter_code
_entity_poly.pdbx_strand_id
1 'polypeptide(L)'
;GSGADFYSLHFETCYYQGIDCCIREGLQRFEPGTQGEHKVARGFVPQPTWSYHWLRDPEFHRAVGAFLARETRHVDAYMDEIGEHVPYRQASRDDALVDV
;
A
#
# COMPACT_ATOMS: atom_id res chain seq x y z
N GLY A 1 17.88 -14.70 3.84
CA GLY A 1 17.53 -16.08 3.44
C GLY A 1 17.44 -16.95 4.67
N SER A 2 16.70 -18.05 4.62
CA SER A 2 16.58 -19.03 5.71
C SER A 2 17.64 -20.13 5.58
N GLY A 3 18.01 -20.76 6.70
CA GLY A 3 18.93 -21.91 6.72
C GLY A 3 18.28 -23.25 6.37
N ALA A 4 16.96 -23.27 6.17
CA ALA A 4 16.18 -24.42 5.76
C ALA A 4 14.91 -23.95 5.03
N ASP A 5 14.28 -24.87 4.31
CA ASP A 5 13.02 -24.62 3.60
C ASP A 5 11.83 -24.87 4.52
N PHE A 6 11.01 -23.84 4.69
CA PHE A 6 9.77 -23.90 5.44
C PHE A 6 8.63 -23.47 4.53
N TYR A 7 7.52 -24.20 4.59
CA TYR A 7 6.33 -23.86 3.82
C TYR A 7 5.85 -22.45 4.16
N SER A 8 5.65 -21.61 3.15
CA SER A 8 5.12 -20.24 3.28
C SER A 8 5.90 -19.29 4.21
N LEU A 9 7.18 -19.54 4.48
CA LEU A 9 8.00 -18.73 5.41
C LEU A 9 8.00 -17.23 5.09
N HIS A 10 7.97 -16.87 3.80
CA HIS A 10 7.89 -15.47 3.38
C HIS A 10 6.64 -14.78 3.95
N PHE A 11 5.47 -15.41 3.90
CA PHE A 11 4.24 -14.81 4.43
C PHE A 11 4.29 -14.65 5.94
N GLU A 12 4.78 -15.68 6.62
CA GLU A 12 4.93 -15.68 8.07
C GLU A 12 5.80 -14.50 8.54
N THR A 13 6.99 -14.40 7.96
CA THR A 13 8.00 -13.42 8.37
C THR A 13 7.73 -12.01 7.85
N CYS A 14 7.11 -11.87 6.68
CA CYS A 14 6.90 -10.56 6.05
C CYS A 14 5.51 -9.96 6.30
N TYR A 15 4.50 -10.73 6.71
CA TYR A 15 3.15 -10.22 6.95
C TYR A 15 2.62 -10.60 8.33
N TYR A 16 2.49 -11.89 8.62
CA TYR A 16 1.72 -12.34 9.79
C TYR A 16 2.35 -11.93 11.11
N GLN A 17 3.66 -12.14 11.30
CA GLN A 17 4.35 -11.70 12.52
C GLN A 17 4.26 -10.19 12.76
N GLY A 18 4.31 -9.40 11.68
CA GLY A 18 4.19 -7.94 11.77
C GLY A 18 2.77 -7.50 12.13
N ILE A 19 1.76 -8.09 11.51
CA ILE A 19 0.34 -7.84 11.80
C ILE A 19 0.02 -8.23 13.24
N ASP A 20 0.44 -9.41 13.69
CA ASP A 20 0.22 -9.89 15.06
C ASP A 20 0.87 -8.94 16.08
N CYS A 21 2.07 -8.45 15.78
CA CYS A 21 2.73 -7.44 16.60
C CYS A 21 1.89 -6.16 16.69
N CYS A 22 1.39 -5.64 15.56
CA CYS A 22 0.53 -4.46 15.54
C CYS A 22 -0.74 -4.66 16.37
N ILE A 23 -1.42 -5.80 16.24
CA ILE A 23 -2.62 -6.13 17.02
C ILE A 23 -2.30 -6.17 18.52
N ARG A 24 -1.24 -6.88 18.90
CA ARG A 24 -0.81 -7.02 20.31
C ARG A 24 -0.44 -5.69 20.95
N GLU A 25 0.19 -4.79 20.20
CA GLU A 25 0.66 -3.48 20.66
C GLU A 25 -0.43 -2.38 20.50
N GLY A 26 -1.57 -2.70 19.89
CA GLY A 26 -2.64 -1.72 19.60
C GLY A 26 -2.31 -0.74 18.47
N LEU A 27 -1.30 -1.03 17.64
CA LEU A 27 -0.95 -0.22 16.47
C LEU A 27 -2.00 -0.38 15.38
N GLN A 28 -2.44 0.76 14.83
CA GLN A 28 -3.53 0.81 13.86
C GLN A 28 -3.10 0.57 12.40
N ARG A 29 -1.79 0.53 12.13
CA ARG A 29 -1.25 0.46 10.77
C ARG A 29 -0.05 -0.46 10.68
N PHE A 30 -0.07 -1.33 9.67
CA PHE A 30 1.03 -2.17 9.27
C PHE A 30 1.34 -1.92 7.79
N GLU A 31 2.62 -1.73 7.45
CA GLU A 31 3.07 -1.48 6.09
C GLU A 31 3.85 -2.70 5.58
N PRO A 32 3.37 -3.42 4.55
CA PRO A 32 4.01 -4.65 4.05
C PRO A 32 5.26 -4.41 3.20
N GLY A 33 5.75 -3.16 3.14
CA GLY A 33 6.82 -2.71 2.25
C GLY A 33 6.40 -2.52 0.79
N THR A 34 7.35 -2.12 -0.06
CA THR A 34 7.11 -1.78 -1.47
C THR A 34 7.28 -3.02 -2.37
N GLN A 35 6.18 -3.67 -2.77
CA GLN A 35 6.21 -4.72 -3.79
C GLN A 35 4.86 -4.80 -4.52
N GLY A 36 4.84 -5.44 -5.70
CA GLY A 36 3.78 -5.31 -6.70
C GLY A 36 2.36 -5.72 -6.31
N GLU A 37 1.49 -5.68 -7.32
CA GLU A 37 0.02 -5.68 -7.23
C GLU A 37 -0.59 -6.87 -6.50
N HIS A 38 0.13 -8.00 -6.41
CA HIS A 38 -0.30 -9.19 -5.69
C HIS A 38 -0.59 -8.97 -4.20
N LYS A 39 -0.16 -7.83 -3.63
CA LYS A 39 -0.47 -7.40 -2.28
C LYS A 39 -1.92 -6.93 -2.10
N VAL A 40 -2.56 -6.41 -3.16
CA VAL A 40 -3.96 -5.96 -3.14
C VAL A 40 -4.89 -7.11 -2.75
N ALA A 41 -4.74 -8.27 -3.40
CA ALA A 41 -5.53 -9.46 -3.10
C ALA A 41 -5.33 -10.00 -1.66
N ARG A 42 -4.30 -9.53 -0.95
CA ARG A 42 -4.00 -9.88 0.44
C ARG A 42 -4.53 -8.84 1.43
N GLY A 43 -5.25 -7.82 0.96
CA GLY A 43 -5.82 -6.74 1.78
C GLY A 43 -4.93 -5.50 1.89
N PHE A 44 -3.77 -5.46 1.23
CA PHE A 44 -2.93 -4.26 1.26
C PHE A 44 -3.33 -3.31 0.13
N VAL A 45 -4.16 -2.33 0.48
CA VAL A 45 -4.65 -1.30 -0.44
C VAL A 45 -3.56 -0.24 -0.67
N PRO A 46 -3.32 0.21 -1.91
CA PRO A 46 -2.41 1.30 -2.18
C PRO A 46 -2.80 2.57 -1.40
N GLN A 47 -1.80 3.25 -0.85
CA GLN A 47 -1.98 4.55 -0.20
C GLN A 47 -1.03 5.57 -0.82
N PRO A 48 -1.48 6.80 -1.09
CA PRO A 48 -0.60 7.82 -1.62
C PRO A 48 0.51 8.10 -0.61
N THR A 49 1.75 8.12 -1.10
CA THR A 49 2.93 8.34 -0.27
C THR A 49 3.76 9.45 -0.88
N TRP A 50 4.26 10.37 -0.04
CA TRP A 50 5.05 11.51 -0.48
C TRP A 50 6.49 11.36 -0.06
N SER A 51 7.39 11.82 -0.92
CA SER A 51 8.82 11.93 -0.63
C SER A 51 9.33 13.29 -1.10
N TYR A 52 10.35 13.80 -0.40
CA TYR A 52 10.95 15.08 -0.71
C TYR A 52 12.34 14.87 -1.28
N HIS A 53 12.56 15.41 -2.48
CA HIS A 53 13.84 15.30 -3.20
C HIS A 53 14.32 16.70 -3.56
N TRP A 54 15.56 16.99 -3.21
CA TRP A 54 16.20 18.22 -3.65
C TRP A 54 17.00 17.97 -4.93
N LEU A 55 16.66 18.71 -5.99
CA LEU A 55 17.33 18.63 -7.28
C LEU A 55 18.09 19.93 -7.52
N ARG A 56 19.42 19.84 -7.57
CA ARG A 56 20.30 21.02 -7.75
C ARG A 56 20.16 21.64 -9.14
N ASP A 57 20.08 20.80 -10.17
CA ASP A 57 20.07 21.23 -11.55
C ASP A 57 18.65 21.70 -11.97
N PRO A 58 18.48 22.97 -12.42
CA PRO A 58 17.17 23.49 -12.78
C PRO A 58 16.53 22.81 -13.99
N GLU A 59 17.32 22.34 -14.96
CA GLU A 59 16.80 21.61 -16.13
C GLU A 59 16.31 20.24 -15.73
N PHE A 60 17.07 19.54 -14.90
CA PHE A 60 16.66 18.24 -14.37
C PHE A 60 15.41 18.37 -13.49
N HIS A 61 15.34 19.39 -12.64
CA HIS A 61 14.14 19.67 -11.83
C HIS A 61 12.89 19.87 -12.71
N ARG A 62 13.02 20.63 -13.81
CA ARG A 62 11.90 20.80 -14.77
C ARG A 62 11.51 19.49 -15.44
N ALA A 63 12.48 18.67 -15.85
CA ALA A 63 12.22 17.39 -16.48
C ALA A 63 11.47 16.43 -15.54
N VAL A 64 11.91 16.32 -14.28
CA VAL A 64 11.24 15.53 -13.23
C VAL A 64 9.83 16.07 -12.98
N GLY A 65 9.66 17.39 -12.82
CA GLY A 65 8.34 17.99 -12.62
C GLY A 65 7.36 17.70 -13.77
N ALA A 66 7.82 17.76 -15.02
CA ALA A 66 7.00 17.43 -16.19
C ALA A 66 6.62 15.94 -16.24
N PHE A 67 7.51 15.04 -15.80
CA PHE A 67 7.22 13.63 -15.68
C PHE A 67 6.19 13.36 -14.57
N LEU A 68 6.42 13.89 -13.37
CA LEU A 68 5.53 13.73 -12.22
C LEU A 68 4.11 14.21 -12.53
N ALA A 69 3.95 15.32 -13.26
CA ALA A 69 2.62 15.81 -13.65
C ALA A 69 1.80 14.79 -14.48
N ARG A 70 2.46 13.91 -15.24
CA ARG A 70 1.81 12.81 -15.97
C ARG A 70 1.66 11.57 -15.10
N GLU A 71 2.73 11.22 -14.38
CA GLU A 71 2.75 10.04 -13.51
C GLU A 71 1.70 10.13 -12.41
N THR A 72 1.56 11.27 -11.72
CA THR A 72 0.54 11.46 -10.68
C THR A 72 -0.86 11.12 -11.19
N ARG A 73 -1.23 11.60 -12.39
CA ARG A 73 -2.55 11.29 -12.97
C ARG A 73 -2.73 9.79 -13.25
N HIS A 74 -1.67 9.12 -13.68
CA HIS A 74 -1.71 7.67 -13.92
C HIS A 74 -1.77 6.88 -12.61
N VAL A 75 -1.04 7.31 -11.58
CA VAL A 75 -1.07 6.71 -10.25
C VAL A 75 -2.45 6.89 -9.62
N ASP A 76 -3.03 8.08 -9.70
CA ASP A 76 -4.38 8.35 -9.18
C ASP A 76 -5.42 7.47 -9.88
N ALA A 77 -5.42 7.42 -11.21
CA ALA A 77 -6.33 6.55 -11.97
C ALA A 77 -6.14 5.06 -11.66
N TYR A 78 -4.89 4.61 -11.48
CA TYR A 78 -4.58 3.24 -11.07
C TYR A 78 -5.08 2.94 -9.66
N MET A 79 -4.95 3.88 -8.73
CA MET A 79 -5.46 3.73 -7.37
C MET A 79 -6.99 3.61 -7.34
N ASP A 80 -7.69 4.39 -8.17
CA ASP A 80 -9.14 4.31 -8.33
C ASP A 80 -9.55 2.93 -8.88
N GLU A 81 -8.89 2.46 -9.94
CA GLU A 81 -9.14 1.14 -10.55
C GLU A 81 -8.93 0.00 -9.54
N ILE A 82 -7.81 0.02 -8.81
CA ILE A 82 -7.51 -0.98 -7.78
C ILE A 82 -8.53 -0.93 -6.64
N GLY A 83 -9.04 0.24 -6.29
CA GLY A 83 -10.08 0.44 -5.29
C GLY A 83 -11.35 -0.35 -5.57
N GLU A 84 -11.69 -0.58 -6.83
CA GLU A 84 -12.83 -1.41 -7.24
C GLU A 84 -12.57 -2.92 -7.09
N HIS A 85 -11.30 -3.32 -6.93
CA HIS A 85 -10.85 -4.71 -6.91
C HIS A 85 -10.27 -5.16 -5.55
N VAL A 86 -10.39 -4.35 -4.50
CA VAL A 86 -9.93 -4.73 -3.17
C VAL A 86 -10.77 -5.86 -2.57
N PRO A 87 -10.19 -6.77 -1.77
CA PRO A 87 -10.89 -7.92 -1.19
C PRO A 87 -11.73 -7.55 0.05
N TYR A 88 -12.29 -6.33 0.08
CA TYR A 88 -13.11 -5.83 1.18
C TYR A 88 -14.55 -5.63 0.73
N ARG A 89 -15.48 -5.88 1.64
CA ARG A 89 -16.89 -5.51 1.42
C ARG A 89 -16.95 -3.99 1.29
N GLN A 90 -17.54 -3.50 0.20
CA GLN A 90 -17.92 -2.10 0.11
C GLN A 90 -19.08 -1.84 1.08
N ALA A 91 -18.92 -0.85 1.97
CA ALA A 91 -19.94 -0.54 2.96
C ALA A 91 -21.26 -0.19 2.27
N SER A 92 -22.28 -1.02 2.48
CA SER A 92 -23.65 -0.71 2.08
C SER A 92 -24.25 0.29 3.08
N ARG A 93 -25.15 1.15 2.60
CA ARG A 93 -25.79 2.23 3.37
C ARG A 93 -26.51 1.77 4.67
N ASP A 94 -26.73 0.47 4.84
CA ASP A 94 -27.36 -0.15 6.02
C ASP A 94 -26.38 -0.45 7.17
N ASP A 95 -25.06 -0.54 6.92
CA ASP A 95 -24.06 -0.83 7.97
C ASP A 95 -23.81 0.37 8.89
N ALA A 96 -24.18 1.58 8.47
CA ALA A 96 -24.02 2.82 9.24
C ALA A 96 -25.08 3.03 10.34
N LEU A 97 -26.11 2.17 10.42
CA LEU A 97 -27.19 2.25 11.41
C LEU A 97 -26.99 1.33 12.63
N VAL A 98 -25.91 0.54 12.66
CA VAL A 98 -25.68 -0.48 13.70
C VAL A 98 -24.64 -0.04 14.75
N ASP A 99 -23.94 1.07 14.54
CA ASP A 99 -23.08 1.72 15.55
C ASP A 99 -23.85 2.86 16.26
N VAL A 100 -24.68 2.50 17.26
CA VAL A 100 -25.22 3.41 18.30
C VAL A 100 -25.11 2.75 19.66
#